data_AF-A0A1V5QMY7-F1
#
_entry.id   AF-A0A1V5QMY7-F1
#
_cell.length_a   1.000
_cell.length_b   1.000
_cell.length_c   1.000
_cell.angle_alpha   90.00
_cell.angle_beta   90.00
_cell.angle_gamma   90.00
#
_symmetry.space_group_name_H-M   'P 1'
#
loop_
_entity.id
_entity.type
_entity.pdbx_description
1 polymer ?
#
loop_
_entity_poly.entity_id
_entity_poly.type
_entity_poly.pdbx_seq_one_letter_code
_entity_poly.pdbx_strand_id
1 'polypeptide(L)'
;MPKRILKPIKFAKLKSVKSSPKRADALKRIRLANAERVTANEKIKRINKHLRKPGVERQPLVATRQALFNQSRVKEAEASKLRGQLKQQRGAKVKGQISRVRQAKK
;
A
#
# COMPACT_ATOMS: atom_id res chain seq x y z
N MET A 1 -29.20 40.17 17.28
CA MET A 1 -28.15 39.31 16.66
C MET A 1 -28.82 38.22 15.83
N PRO A 2 -28.78 38.23 14.48
CA PRO A 2 -29.44 37.19 13.70
C PRO A 2 -28.61 35.89 13.74
N LYS A 3 -29.25 34.81 14.19
CA LYS A 3 -28.69 33.45 14.23
C LYS A 3 -28.48 32.95 12.81
N ARG A 4 -27.22 32.74 12.39
CA ARG A 4 -26.88 32.10 11.11
C ARG A 4 -27.24 30.61 11.19
N ILE A 5 -28.41 30.25 10.65
CA ILE A 5 -28.82 28.86 10.47
C ILE A 5 -27.96 28.28 9.33
N LEU A 6 -26.91 27.55 9.69
CA LEU A 6 -26.14 26.75 8.74
C LEU A 6 -27.05 25.64 8.20
N LYS A 7 -27.51 25.79 6.96
CA LYS A 7 -28.27 24.74 6.26
C LYS A 7 -27.42 23.46 6.22
N PRO A 8 -27.98 22.27 6.51
CA PRO A 8 -27.25 21.03 6.37
C PRO A 8 -26.87 20.86 4.89
N ILE A 9 -25.56 20.86 4.62
CA ILE A 9 -25.03 20.46 3.32
C ILE A 9 -25.43 18.98 3.18
N LYS A 10 -26.48 18.73 2.40
CA LYS A 10 -26.83 17.38 1.97
C LYS A 10 -25.59 16.84 1.28
N PHE A 11 -24.90 15.89 1.91
CA PHE A 11 -23.82 15.14 1.29
C PHE A 11 -24.42 14.34 0.14
N ALA A 12 -24.62 15.01 -1.00
CA ALA A 12 -25.05 14.39 -2.22
C ALA A 12 -24.04 13.28 -2.52
N LYS A 13 -24.55 12.04 -2.45
CA LYS A 13 -23.95 10.79 -2.92
C LYS A 13 -22.60 11.05 -3.59
N LEU A 14 -21.53 10.90 -2.82
CA LEU A 14 -20.17 10.75 -3.36
C LEU A 14 -20.24 9.52 -4.28
N LYS A 15 -20.61 9.76 -5.55
CA LYS A 15 -20.61 8.74 -6.59
C LYS A 15 -19.27 8.05 -6.50
N SER A 16 -19.30 6.71 -6.39
CA SER A 16 -18.10 5.89 -6.31
C SER A 16 -17.13 6.38 -7.38
N VAL A 17 -16.05 7.04 -6.94
CA VAL A 17 -15.05 7.54 -7.86
C VAL A 17 -14.38 6.27 -8.39
N LYS A 18 -14.84 5.76 -9.54
CA LYS A 18 -14.18 4.67 -10.26
C LYS A 18 -12.70 5.02 -10.24
N SER A 19 -11.92 4.26 -9.48
CA SER A 19 -10.49 4.54 -9.36
C SER A 19 -9.91 4.47 -10.76
N SER A 20 -9.17 5.49 -11.18
CA SER A 20 -8.49 5.48 -12.49
C SER A 20 -7.75 4.14 -12.67
N PRO A 21 -7.71 3.54 -13.88
CA PRO A 21 -7.09 2.24 -14.12
C PRO A 21 -5.69 2.13 -13.49
N LYS A 22 -4.87 3.18 -13.65
CA LYS A 22 -3.54 3.33 -13.03
C LYS A 22 -3.51 3.16 -11.49
N ARG A 23 -4.57 3.58 -10.79
CA ARG A 23 -4.71 3.42 -9.33
C ARG A 23 -5.15 2.00 -8.97
N ALA A 24 -6.05 1.40 -9.74
CA ALA A 24 -6.45 0.01 -9.54
C ALA A 24 -5.26 -0.94 -9.75
N ASP A 25 -4.47 -0.70 -10.79
CA ASP A 25 -3.25 -1.48 -11.09
C ASP A 25 -2.19 -1.33 -10.00
N ALA A 26 -1.96 -0.10 -9.51
CA ALA A 26 -1.03 0.14 -8.41
C ALA A 26 -1.46 -0.58 -7.12
N LEU A 27 -2.77 -0.58 -6.82
CA LEU A 27 -3.31 -1.33 -5.68
C LEU A 27 -3.18 -2.84 -5.86
N LYS A 28 -3.40 -3.35 -7.09
CA LYS A 28 -3.18 -4.76 -7.43
C LYS A 28 -1.72 -5.16 -7.21
N ARG A 29 -0.76 -4.35 -7.69
CA ARG A 29 0.67 -4.57 -7.48
C ARG A 29 1.05 -4.57 -6.00
N ILE A 30 0.52 -3.64 -5.20
CA ILE A 30 0.75 -3.63 -3.74
C ILE A 30 0.22 -4.91 -3.09
N ARG A 31 -0.96 -5.39 -3.49
CA ARG A 31 -1.53 -6.64 -2.95
C ARG A 31 -0.66 -7.85 -3.29
N LEU A 32 -0.19 -7.95 -4.54
CA LEU A 32 0.70 -9.02 -4.97
C LEU A 32 2.03 -9.01 -4.20
N ALA A 33 2.68 -7.84 -4.08
CA ALA A 33 3.92 -7.70 -3.32
C ALA A 33 3.73 -8.08 -1.83
N ASN A 34 2.60 -7.71 -1.23
CA ASN A 34 2.27 -8.13 0.14
C ASN A 34 2.07 -9.65 0.25
N ALA A 35 1.39 -10.27 -0.72
CA ALA A 35 1.18 -11.72 -0.74
C ALA A 35 2.50 -12.48 -0.86
N GLU A 36 3.38 -12.06 -1.78
CA GLU A 36 4.72 -12.62 -1.94
C GLU A 36 5.55 -12.54 -0.65
N ARG A 37 5.42 -11.42 0.09
CA ARG A 37 6.07 -11.24 1.40
C ARG A 37 5.56 -12.24 2.44
N VAL A 38 4.25 -12.49 2.49
CA VAL A 38 3.65 -13.49 3.39
C VAL A 38 4.21 -14.88 3.06
N THR A 39 4.22 -15.25 1.77
CA THR A 39 4.78 -16.53 1.31
C THR A 39 6.27 -16.67 1.68
N ALA A 40 7.08 -15.63 1.49
CA ALA A 40 8.49 -15.64 1.88
C ALA A 40 8.67 -15.83 3.39
N ASN A 41 7.85 -15.15 4.20
CA ASN A 41 7.87 -15.30 5.66
C ASN A 41 7.48 -16.71 6.12
N GLU A 42 6.50 -17.34 5.47
CA GLU A 42 6.15 -18.73 5.76
C GLU A 42 7.29 -19.70 5.42
N LYS A 43 7.96 -19.51 4.29
CA LYS A 43 9.15 -20.29 3.94
C LYS A 43 10.27 -20.11 4.97
N ILE A 44 10.53 -18.88 5.42
CA ILE A 44 11.49 -18.58 6.49
C ILE A 44 11.11 -19.30 7.80
N LYS A 45 9.82 -19.30 8.18
CA LYS A 45 9.35 -20.05 9.36
C LYS A 45 9.64 -21.54 9.23
N ARG A 46 9.38 -22.14 8.06
CA ARG A 46 9.68 -23.55 7.80
C ARG A 46 11.18 -23.83 7.90
N ILE A 47 12.01 -22.98 7.31
CA ILE A 47 13.48 -23.10 7.38
C ILE A 47 13.97 -22.99 8.83
N ASN A 48 13.47 -22.02 9.60
CA ASN A 48 13.80 -21.89 11.01
C ASN A 48 13.41 -23.14 11.82
N LYS A 49 12.28 -23.77 11.51
CA LYS A 49 11.88 -25.04 12.13
C LYS A 49 12.85 -26.18 11.79
N HIS A 50 13.38 -26.21 10.56
CA HIS A 50 14.36 -27.22 10.15
C HIS A 50 15.74 -26.98 10.77
N LEU A 51 16.19 -25.73 10.87
CA LEU A 51 17.45 -25.36 11.51
C LEU A 51 17.51 -25.70 13.01
N ARG A 52 16.35 -25.89 13.66
CA ARG A 52 16.25 -26.33 15.06
C ARG A 52 16.42 -27.83 15.25
N LYS A 53 16.35 -28.64 14.18
CA LYS A 53 16.52 -30.09 14.28
C LYS A 53 18.01 -30.45 14.40
N PRO A 54 18.37 -31.44 15.24
CA PRO A 54 19.73 -31.96 15.30
C PRO A 54 20.12 -32.67 14.00
N GLY A 55 21.42 -32.67 13.67
CA GLY A 55 21.96 -33.36 12.48
C GLY A 55 21.68 -32.68 11.13
N VAL A 56 21.06 -31.50 11.12
CA VAL A 56 20.77 -30.76 9.88
C VAL A 56 21.96 -29.90 9.47
N GLU A 57 22.39 -30.05 8.22
CA GLU A 57 23.39 -29.16 7.61
C GLU A 57 22.82 -27.74 7.47
N ARG A 58 23.39 -26.81 8.24
CA ARG A 58 22.81 -25.48 8.43
C ARG A 58 23.14 -24.51 7.30
N GLN A 59 24.30 -24.65 6.66
CA GLN A 59 24.80 -23.73 5.63
C GLN A 59 23.82 -23.49 4.47
N PRO A 60 23.30 -24.52 3.76
CA PRO A 60 22.39 -24.29 2.64
C PRO A 60 21.05 -23.66 3.06
N LEU A 61 20.58 -23.98 4.27
CA LEU A 61 19.34 -23.44 4.82
C LEU A 61 19.48 -21.99 5.29
N VAL A 62 20.64 -21.60 5.83
CA VAL A 62 20.95 -20.22 6.23
C VAL A 62 21.02 -19.32 5.00
N ALA A 63 21.71 -19.74 3.94
CA ALA A 63 21.77 -18.99 2.68
C ALA A 63 20.37 -18.79 2.07
N THR A 64 19.57 -19.86 2.03
CA THR A 64 18.19 -19.82 1.54
C THR A 64 17.31 -18.88 2.37
N ARG A 65 17.43 -18.92 3.71
CA ARG A 65 16.74 -18.01 4.62
C ARG A 65 17.10 -16.55 4.33
N GLN A 66 18.40 -16.27 4.13
CA GLN A 66 18.87 -14.92 3.87
C GLN A 66 18.37 -14.39 2.52
N ALA A 67 18.39 -15.22 1.48
CA ALA A 67 17.85 -14.87 0.17
C ALA A 67 16.35 -14.52 0.25
N LEU A 68 15.56 -15.35 0.93
CA LEU A 68 14.12 -15.08 1.14
C LEU A 68 13.88 -13.80 1.94
N PHE A 69 14.72 -13.52 2.94
CA PHE A 69 14.62 -12.30 3.72
C PHE A 69 14.92 -11.05 2.87
N ASN A 70 15.97 -11.11 2.05
CA ASN A 70 16.32 -10.04 1.11
C ASN A 70 15.19 -9.81 0.09
N GLN A 71 14.63 -10.88 -0.47
CA GLN A 71 13.49 -10.80 -1.39
C GLN A 71 12.27 -10.12 -0.74
N SER A 72 11.95 -10.49 0.51
CA SER A 72 10.88 -9.86 1.29
C SER A 72 11.09 -8.35 1.44
N ARG A 73 12.32 -7.91 1.72
CA ARG A 73 12.66 -6.48 1.85
C ARG A 73 12.49 -5.71 0.54
N VAL A 74 12.92 -6.29 -0.59
CA VAL A 74 12.75 -5.66 -1.91
C VAL A 74 11.26 -5.45 -2.20
N LYS A 75 10.42 -6.46 -1.96
CA LYS A 75 8.97 -6.37 -2.17
C LYS A 75 8.29 -5.35 -1.27
N GLU A 76 8.76 -5.20 -0.03
CA GLU A 76 8.30 -4.15 0.87
C GLU A 76 8.65 -2.74 0.36
N ALA A 77 9.88 -2.56 -0.14
CA ALA A 77 10.31 -1.29 -0.72
C ALA A 77 9.48 -0.93 -1.96
N GLU A 78 9.22 -1.88 -2.86
CA GLU A 78 8.36 -1.71 -4.02
C GLU A 78 6.93 -1.28 -3.62
N ALA A 79 6.34 -1.99 -2.65
CA ALA A 79 5.01 -1.68 -2.14
C ALA A 79 4.97 -0.28 -1.50
N SER A 80 6.01 0.10 -0.74
CA SER A 80 6.13 1.41 -0.11
C SER A 80 6.23 2.54 -1.15
N LYS A 81 7.05 2.35 -2.19
CA LYS A 81 7.18 3.29 -3.32
C LYS A 81 5.84 3.54 -4.01
N LEU A 82 5.10 2.48 -4.31
CA LEU A 82 3.76 2.57 -4.91
C LEU A 82 2.76 3.30 -4.00
N ARG A 83 2.80 3.04 -2.68
CA ARG A 83 1.96 3.76 -1.71
C ARG A 83 2.30 5.25 -1.68
N GLY A 84 3.58 5.61 -1.72
CA GLY A 84 4.06 6.99 -1.79
C GLY A 84 3.52 7.72 -3.03
N GLN A 85 3.65 7.10 -4.19
CA GLN A 85 3.13 7.65 -5.45
C GLN A 85 1.61 7.86 -5.41
N LEU A 86 0.85 6.90 -4.87
CA LEU A 86 -0.60 7.04 -4.72
C LEU A 86 -1.00 8.17 -3.77
N LYS A 87 -0.25 8.37 -2.67
CA LYS A 87 -0.48 9.49 -1.75
C LYS A 87 -0.21 10.83 -2.43
N GLN A 88 0.89 10.96 -3.17
CA GLN A 88 1.23 12.18 -3.91
C GLN A 88 0.16 12.50 -4.98
N GLN A 89 -0.27 11.52 -5.76
CA GLN A 89 -1.34 11.70 -6.75
C GLN A 89 -2.66 12.14 -6.10
N ARG A 90 -3.00 11.59 -4.94
CA ARG A 90 -4.19 12.01 -4.19
C ARG A 90 -4.05 13.47 -3.71
N GLY A 91 -2.90 13.84 -3.14
CA GLY A 91 -2.63 15.21 -2.70
C GLY A 91 -2.71 16.22 -3.84
N ALA A 92 -2.14 15.88 -5.01
CA ALA A 92 -2.20 16.72 -6.21
C ALA A 92 -3.66 16.91 -6.71
N LYS A 93 -4.45 15.83 -6.77
CA LYS A 93 -5.87 15.90 -7.17
C LYS A 93 -6.68 16.79 -6.23
N VAL A 94 -6.50 16.65 -4.92
CA VAL A 94 -7.21 17.45 -3.90
C VAL A 94 -6.83 18.93 -4.03
N LYS A 95 -5.53 19.25 -4.15
CA LYS A 95 -5.08 20.63 -4.36
C LYS A 95 -5.70 21.25 -5.62
N GLY A 96 -5.69 20.53 -6.74
CA GLY A 96 -6.30 21.00 -7.99
C GLY A 96 -7.81 21.23 -7.90
N GLN A 97 -8.53 20.38 -7.14
CA GLN A 97 -9.97 20.58 -6.90
C GLN A 97 -10.24 21.80 -6.02
N ILE A 98 -9.45 22.01 -4.96
CA ILE A 98 -9.57 23.19 -4.08
C ILE A 98 -9.35 24.48 -4.90
N SER A 99 -8.32 24.52 -5.75
CA SER A 99 -8.04 25.69 -6.59
C SER A 99 -9.19 26.01 -7.54
N ARG A 100 -9.79 25.01 -8.20
CA ARG A 100 -10.95 25.20 -9.08
C ARG A 100 -12.18 25.73 -8.32
N VAL A 101 -12.46 25.20 -7.13
CA VAL A 101 -13.58 25.67 -6.31
C VAL A 101 -13.36 27.11 -5.83
N ARG A 102 -12.11 27.50 -5.54
CA ARG A 102 -11.78 28.90 -5.19
C ARG A 102 -11.93 29.85 -6.37
N GLN A 103 -11.54 29.42 -7.57
CA GLN A 103 -11.71 30.22 -8.80
C GLN A 103 -13.18 30.38 -9.19
N ALA A 104 -14.00 29.32 -9.06
CA ALA A 104 -15.43 29.38 -9.36
C ALA A 104 -16.28 30.18 -8.35
N LYS A 105 -15.67 30.70 -7.27
CA LYS A 105 -16.31 31.54 -6.25
C LYS A 105 -15.88 33.02 -6.33
N LYS A 106 -15.02 33.37 -7.27
CA LYS A 106 -14.70 34.75 -7.66
C LYS A 106 -15.49 35.09 -8.92
#